data_AF-H6RM67-F1
#
_entry.id   AF-H6RM67-F1
#
_cell.length_a   1.000
_cell.length_b   1.000
_cell.length_c   1.000
_cell.angle_alpha   90.00
_cell.angle_beta   90.00
_cell.angle_gamma   90.00
#
_symmetry.space_group_name_H-M   'P 1'
#
loop_
_entity.id
_entity.type
_entity.pdbx_description
1 polymer ?
#
loop_
_entity_poly.entity_id
_entity_poly.type
_entity_poly.pdbx_seq_one_letter_code
_entity_poly.pdbx_strand_id
1 'polypeptide(L)'
;MALRLLVAQSPAERDAARQVEAQVFLQAFGNTPEVMEQEYGPYEARSRFVVVIDDQSGAALGTARLIVAAADPVKTLLDVAGEPWQLPVADSLGTVGLAPGTVWDVGSLAVDPRYRAGAAGAEVSVALCHGLWRYARNCDVPGLVTIVDDRVRRLLRAMGVPWHPMVGAASRPYLGSPASTPCVLVAQMAEEEMSRARPDLAPALVHGMFRSITVDPADLAPSRGTVVPQAEPADRPSLPPRRDTTGWRPPTSRRTELFANPPGA
;
A
#
# COMPACT_ATOMS: atom_id res chain seq x y z
N MET A 1 -14.01 19.35 -14.53
CA MET A 1 -13.14 18.39 -13.81
C MET A 1 -12.25 19.19 -12.89
N ALA A 2 -12.52 19.10 -11.59
CA ALA A 2 -11.70 19.74 -10.56
C ALA A 2 -10.91 18.61 -9.91
N LEU A 3 -9.61 18.55 -10.21
CA LEU A 3 -8.75 17.50 -9.67
C LEU A 3 -8.10 17.98 -8.38
N ARG A 4 -7.97 17.07 -7.42
CA ARG A 4 -7.39 17.36 -6.11
C ARG A 4 -6.47 16.23 -5.67
N LEU A 5 -5.29 16.60 -5.18
CA LEU A 5 -4.35 15.68 -4.56
C LEU A 5 -4.59 15.67 -3.05
N LEU A 6 -4.79 14.48 -2.49
CA LEU A 6 -5.11 14.31 -1.09
C LEU A 6 -4.59 13.00 -0.50
N VAL A 7 -4.51 12.91 0.83
CA VAL A 7 -4.47 11.61 1.53
C VAL A 7 -5.89 11.16 1.82
N ALA A 8 -6.33 10.00 1.34
CA ALA A 8 -7.70 9.53 1.55
C ALA A 8 -8.05 9.42 3.05
N GLN A 9 -9.10 10.11 3.47
CA GLN A 9 -9.61 10.14 4.84
C GLN A 9 -10.97 9.45 4.96
N SER A 10 -11.90 9.76 4.07
CA SER A 10 -13.24 9.18 4.13
C SER A 10 -13.25 7.74 3.60
N PRO A 11 -14.24 6.92 3.98
CA PRO A 11 -14.41 5.60 3.40
C PRO A 11 -14.49 5.65 1.87
N ALA A 12 -15.26 6.60 1.31
CA ALA A 12 -15.41 6.75 -0.14
C ALA A 12 -14.09 7.08 -0.86
N GLU A 13 -13.26 7.97 -0.30
CA GLU A 13 -11.93 8.27 -0.87
C GLU A 13 -11.01 7.05 -0.86
N ARG A 14 -11.06 6.25 0.23
CA ARG A 14 -10.26 5.02 0.34
C ARG A 14 -10.75 3.94 -0.61
N ASP A 15 -12.06 3.79 -0.77
CA ASP A 15 -12.66 2.83 -1.67
C ASP A 15 -12.33 3.17 -3.12
N ALA A 16 -12.40 4.46 -3.49
CA ALA A 16 -11.96 4.95 -4.81
C ALA A 16 -10.48 4.64 -5.06
N ALA A 17 -9.62 4.86 -4.05
CA ALA A 17 -8.20 4.53 -4.11
C ALA A 17 -7.96 3.02 -4.34
N ARG A 18 -8.61 2.15 -3.56
CA ARG A 18 -8.47 0.69 -3.72
C ARG A 18 -9.00 0.21 -5.07
N GLN A 19 -10.09 0.80 -5.55
CA GLN A 19 -10.66 0.43 -6.85
C GLN A 19 -9.67 0.70 -8.00
N VAL A 20 -9.07 1.89 -8.06
CA VAL A 20 -8.10 2.22 -9.11
C VAL A 20 -6.80 1.41 -8.96
N GLU A 21 -6.35 1.16 -7.73
CA GLU A 21 -5.20 0.29 -7.44
C GLU A 21 -5.42 -1.12 -7.98
N ALA A 22 -6.51 -1.78 -7.57
CA ALA A 22 -6.84 -3.14 -7.97
C ALA A 22 -7.02 -3.27 -9.48
N GLN A 23 -7.71 -2.32 -10.11
CA GLN A 23 -7.90 -2.31 -11.56
C GLN A 23 -6.56 -2.23 -12.31
N VAL A 24 -5.68 -1.32 -11.89
CA VAL A 24 -4.37 -1.13 -12.52
C VAL A 24 -3.49 -2.36 -12.35
N PHE A 25 -3.43 -2.93 -11.15
CA PHE A 25 -2.57 -4.07 -10.85
C PHE A 25 -3.05 -5.35 -11.54
N LEU A 26 -4.36 -5.56 -11.63
CA LEU A 26 -4.94 -6.65 -12.42
C LEU A 26 -4.56 -6.52 -13.90
N GLN A 27 -4.75 -5.34 -14.48
CA GLN A 27 -4.48 -5.13 -15.91
C GLN A 27 -2.98 -5.20 -16.27
N ALA A 28 -2.11 -4.65 -15.42
CA ALA A 28 -0.69 -4.53 -15.72
C ALA A 28 0.11 -5.80 -15.40
N PHE A 29 -0.28 -6.51 -14.33
CA PHE A 29 0.52 -7.59 -13.75
C PHE A 29 -0.27 -8.87 -13.48
N GLY A 30 -1.59 -8.87 -13.70
CA GLY A 30 -2.45 -10.02 -13.43
C GLY A 30 -2.73 -10.26 -11.94
N ASN A 31 -2.43 -9.31 -11.06
CA ASN A 31 -2.72 -9.44 -9.63
C ASN A 31 -4.24 -9.34 -9.40
N THR A 32 -4.86 -10.46 -9.06
CA THR A 32 -6.30 -10.53 -8.79
C THR A 32 -6.65 -9.88 -7.44
N PRO A 33 -7.94 -9.60 -7.17
CA PRO A 33 -8.35 -9.11 -5.85
C PRO A 33 -7.87 -9.99 -4.69
N GLU A 34 -7.83 -11.31 -4.88
CA GLU A 34 -7.34 -12.26 -3.89
C GLU A 34 -5.84 -12.11 -3.65
N VAL A 35 -5.05 -11.88 -4.71
CA VAL A 35 -3.62 -11.58 -4.59
C VAL A 35 -3.43 -10.24 -3.88
N MET A 36 -4.19 -9.21 -4.24
CA MET A 36 -4.11 -7.90 -3.57
C MET A 36 -4.45 -8.02 -2.08
N GLU A 37 -5.46 -8.80 -1.70
CA GLU A 37 -5.82 -9.04 -0.31
C GLU A 37 -4.72 -9.82 0.43
N GLN A 38 -4.16 -10.87 -0.18
CA GLN A 38 -3.06 -11.63 0.40
C GLN A 38 -1.83 -10.74 0.65
N GLU A 39 -1.48 -9.90 -0.32
CA GLU A 39 -0.26 -9.11 -0.29
C GLU A 39 -0.37 -7.83 0.53
N TYR A 40 -1.57 -7.22 0.61
CA TYR A 40 -1.77 -5.92 1.26
C TYR A 40 -2.80 -5.90 2.40
N GLY A 41 -3.70 -6.88 2.48
CA GLY A 41 -4.71 -7.01 3.54
C GLY A 41 -4.12 -6.96 4.96
N PRO A 42 -3.00 -7.65 5.26
CA PRO A 42 -2.32 -7.57 6.55
C PRO A 42 -1.91 -6.15 6.97
N TYR A 43 -1.83 -5.22 6.01
CA TYR A 43 -1.36 -3.86 6.21
C TYR A 43 -2.48 -2.82 6.14
N GLU A 44 -3.74 -3.22 5.97
CA GLU A 44 -4.84 -2.30 5.66
C GLU A 44 -5.09 -1.26 6.78
N ALA A 45 -5.01 -1.67 8.04
CA ALA A 45 -5.16 -0.76 9.19
C ALA A 45 -4.09 0.35 9.23
N ARG A 46 -2.89 0.03 8.74
CA ARG A 46 -1.74 0.94 8.67
C ARG A 46 -1.50 1.50 7.26
N SER A 47 -2.43 1.28 6.34
CA SER A 47 -2.36 1.84 4.99
C SER A 47 -2.90 3.27 4.97
N ARG A 48 -2.23 4.13 4.21
CA ARG A 48 -2.64 5.49 3.84
C ARG A 48 -2.60 5.57 2.33
N PHE A 49 -3.57 6.23 1.71
CA PHE A 49 -3.60 6.34 0.25
C PHE A 49 -3.39 7.81 -0.12
N VAL A 50 -2.36 8.11 -0.89
CA VAL A 50 -2.21 9.39 -1.58
C VAL A 50 -2.95 9.26 -2.90
N VAL A 51 -3.91 10.14 -3.18
CA VAL A 51 -4.87 9.98 -4.27
C VAL A 51 -5.00 11.28 -5.05
N VAL A 52 -5.09 11.18 -6.38
CA VAL A 52 -5.64 12.25 -7.22
C VAL A 52 -7.09 11.91 -7.53
N ILE A 53 -8.02 12.71 -7.02
CA ILE A 53 -9.46 12.51 -7.17
C ILE A 53 -10.06 13.59 -8.07
N ASP A 54 -11.11 13.25 -8.81
CA ASP A 54 -12.00 14.24 -9.41
C ASP A 54 -13.11 14.58 -8.40
N ASP A 55 -13.12 15.80 -7.87
CA ASP A 55 -14.08 16.24 -6.85
C ASP A 55 -15.53 16.20 -7.34
N GLN A 56 -15.76 16.22 -8.66
CA GLN A 56 -17.11 16.17 -9.22
C GLN A 56 -17.70 14.76 -9.17
N SER A 57 -16.90 13.74 -9.50
CA SER A 57 -17.35 12.35 -9.60
C SER A 57 -16.98 11.49 -8.39
N GLY A 58 -16.02 11.94 -7.56
CA GLY A 58 -15.40 11.15 -6.50
C GLY A 58 -14.50 10.02 -7.03
N ALA A 59 -14.25 9.97 -8.34
CA ALA A 59 -13.41 8.93 -8.93
C ALA A 59 -11.92 9.23 -8.75
N ALA A 60 -11.14 8.22 -8.37
CA ALA A 60 -9.69 8.32 -8.33
C ALA A 60 -9.09 8.12 -9.72
N LEU A 61 -8.23 9.05 -10.14
CA LEU A 61 -7.46 8.95 -11.38
C LEU A 61 -6.13 8.22 -11.17
N GLY A 62 -5.62 8.27 -9.94
CA GLY A 62 -4.43 7.56 -9.53
C GLY A 62 -4.29 7.56 -8.02
N THR A 63 -3.52 6.60 -7.52
CA THR A 63 -3.30 6.38 -6.10
C THR A 63 -1.89 5.85 -5.87
N ALA A 64 -1.37 6.11 -4.68
CA ALA A 64 -0.23 5.41 -4.12
C ALA A 64 -0.54 4.97 -2.70
N ARG A 65 -0.26 3.70 -2.39
CA ARG A 65 -0.43 3.15 -1.04
C ARG A 65 0.86 3.35 -0.25
N LEU A 66 0.75 3.98 0.91
CA LEU A 66 1.77 4.04 1.94
C LEU A 66 1.41 3.07 3.06
N ILE A 67 2.37 2.27 3.52
CA ILE A 67 2.25 1.41 4.69
C ILE A 67 3.14 2.02 5.78
N VAL A 68 2.52 2.53 6.84
CA VAL A 68 3.25 3.22 7.91
C VAL A 68 3.96 2.22 8.83
N ALA A 69 5.11 2.64 9.38
CA ALA A 69 5.86 1.84 10.33
C ALA A 69 5.01 1.51 11.58
N ALA A 70 5.19 0.31 12.11
CA ALA A 70 4.60 -0.16 13.36
C ALA A 70 5.58 -1.14 14.04
N ALA A 71 5.10 -1.95 15.00
CA ALA A 71 5.92 -3.01 15.60
C ALA A 71 6.40 -4.03 14.56
N ASP A 72 5.54 -4.40 13.61
CA ASP A 72 5.88 -5.32 12.53
C ASP A 72 6.56 -4.60 11.35
N PRO A 73 7.55 -5.24 10.69
CA PRO A 73 8.19 -4.69 9.49
C PRO A 73 7.18 -4.35 8.38
N VAL A 74 7.47 -3.32 7.60
CA VAL A 74 6.70 -2.97 6.40
C VAL A 74 6.94 -3.98 5.27
N LYS A 75 6.00 -4.05 4.31
CA LYS A 75 5.95 -5.09 3.27
C LYS A 75 7.27 -5.29 2.53
N THR A 76 7.82 -4.22 1.95
CA THR A 76 9.08 -4.27 1.19
C THR A 76 10.20 -4.88 2.03
N LEU A 77 10.32 -4.52 3.31
CA LEU A 77 11.38 -5.04 4.16
C LEU A 77 11.22 -6.53 4.44
N LEU A 78 9.98 -7.00 4.60
CA LEU A 78 9.69 -8.42 4.74
C LEU A 78 10.05 -9.18 3.46
N ASP A 79 9.61 -8.66 2.31
CA ASP A 79 9.78 -9.32 1.02
C ASP A 79 11.25 -9.36 0.57
N VAL A 80 12.01 -8.29 0.79
CA VAL A 80 13.41 -8.24 0.38
C VAL A 80 14.32 -9.08 1.27
N ALA A 81 13.91 -9.37 2.51
CA ALA A 81 14.62 -10.30 3.39
C ALA A 81 14.46 -11.75 2.93
N GLY A 82 13.39 -12.05 2.19
CA GLY A 82 13.12 -13.36 1.59
C GLY A 82 13.60 -13.48 0.13
N GLU A 83 13.25 -14.61 -0.49
CA GLU A 83 13.38 -14.77 -1.94
C GLU A 83 12.53 -13.73 -2.69
N PRO A 84 13.00 -13.19 -3.82
CA PRO A 84 14.20 -13.55 -4.59
C PRO A 84 15.49 -12.76 -4.25
N TRP A 85 15.50 -11.92 -3.21
CA TRP A 85 16.62 -10.99 -2.98
C TRP A 85 17.51 -11.35 -1.79
N GLN A 86 16.93 -11.82 -0.68
CA GLN A 86 17.65 -12.22 0.53
C GLN A 86 18.60 -11.13 1.04
N LEU A 87 18.15 -9.86 1.02
CA LEU A 87 18.97 -8.72 1.42
C LEU A 87 19.14 -8.66 2.95
N PRO A 88 20.34 -8.30 3.43
CA PRO A 88 20.54 -7.96 4.84
C PRO A 88 19.92 -6.58 5.14
N VAL A 89 18.61 -6.54 5.39
CA VAL A 89 17.81 -5.31 5.46
C VAL A 89 18.40 -4.22 6.37
N ALA A 90 18.84 -4.61 7.58
CA ALA A 90 19.40 -3.66 8.54
C ALA A 90 20.70 -3.01 8.01
N ASP A 91 21.58 -3.80 7.39
CA ASP A 91 22.83 -3.31 6.83
C ASP A 91 22.55 -2.44 5.59
N SER A 92 21.68 -2.89 4.68
CA SER A 92 21.30 -2.16 3.46
C SER A 92 20.66 -0.79 3.75
N LEU A 93 19.86 -0.66 4.81
CA LEU A 93 19.32 0.63 5.24
C LEU A 93 20.35 1.46 6.02
N GLY A 94 21.17 0.79 6.84
CA GLY A 94 22.22 1.42 7.63
C GLY A 94 23.24 2.19 6.78
N THR A 95 23.53 1.74 5.55
CA THR A 95 24.44 2.46 4.64
C THR A 95 23.95 3.86 4.25
N VAL A 96 22.65 4.12 4.35
CA VAL A 96 22.04 5.43 4.06
C VAL A 96 21.48 6.10 5.31
N GLY A 97 21.87 5.62 6.50
CA GLY A 97 21.47 6.19 7.78
C GLY A 97 20.00 5.96 8.16
N LEU A 98 19.36 4.92 7.61
CA LEU A 98 17.98 4.55 7.91
C LEU A 98 17.90 3.30 8.78
N ALA A 99 16.80 3.16 9.53
CA ALA A 99 16.52 1.99 10.36
C ALA A 99 15.19 1.31 9.96
N PRO A 100 15.10 -0.03 9.96
CA PRO A 100 13.91 -0.76 9.52
C PRO A 100 12.60 -0.31 10.18
N GLY A 101 12.62 -0.04 11.49
CA GLY A 101 11.43 0.37 12.26
C GLY A 101 11.02 1.83 12.08
N THR A 102 11.68 2.60 11.21
CA THR A 102 11.46 4.05 11.05
C THR A 102 11.01 4.44 9.65
N VAL A 103 11.21 3.57 8.66
CA VAL A 103 10.86 3.84 7.25
C VAL A 103 9.41 3.46 6.97
N TRP A 104 8.78 4.20 6.06
CA TRP A 104 7.49 3.78 5.51
C TRP A 104 7.69 3.09 4.17
N ASP A 105 6.71 2.29 3.79
CA ASP A 105 6.71 1.57 2.52
C ASP A 105 5.74 2.21 1.54
N VAL A 106 6.19 2.39 0.30
CA VAL A 106 5.33 2.70 -0.84
C VAL A 106 4.99 1.38 -1.52
N GLY A 107 3.85 0.81 -1.12
CA GLY A 107 3.46 -0.55 -1.52
C GLY A 107 2.93 -0.60 -2.94
N SER A 108 2.30 0.48 -3.39
CA SER A 108 1.79 0.57 -4.75
C SER A 108 1.84 1.99 -5.28
N LEU A 109 1.93 2.10 -6.61
CA LEU A 109 1.74 3.33 -7.36
C LEU A 109 0.96 2.99 -8.63
N ALA A 110 -0.26 3.48 -8.72
CA ALA A 110 -1.20 3.16 -9.78
C ALA A 110 -1.81 4.43 -10.36
N VAL A 111 -1.75 4.58 -11.68
CA VAL A 111 -2.47 5.62 -12.43
C VAL A 111 -3.39 4.92 -13.41
N ASP A 112 -4.65 5.31 -13.49
CA ASP A 112 -5.59 4.70 -14.44
C ASP A 112 -5.09 4.92 -15.89
N PRO A 113 -5.03 3.87 -16.73
CA PRO A 113 -4.52 3.95 -18.10
C PRO A 113 -5.16 5.04 -18.97
N ARG A 114 -6.44 5.36 -18.75
CA ARG A 114 -7.17 6.41 -19.47
C ARG A 114 -6.55 7.79 -19.25
N TYR A 115 -5.84 7.95 -18.13
CA TYR A 115 -5.17 9.18 -17.74
C TYR A 115 -3.65 8.98 -17.73
N ARG A 116 -3.07 8.06 -18.51
CA ARG A 116 -1.60 7.91 -18.63
C ARG A 116 -1.01 8.62 -19.85
N ALA A 117 -1.82 8.88 -20.88
CA ALA A 117 -1.35 9.43 -22.14
C ALA A 117 -1.33 10.97 -22.11
N GLY A 118 -0.27 11.55 -22.68
CA GLY A 118 -0.13 13.00 -22.82
C GLY A 118 0.20 13.73 -21.52
N ALA A 119 0.16 15.06 -21.58
CA ALA A 119 0.58 15.92 -20.47
C ALA A 119 -0.23 15.73 -19.18
N ALA A 120 -1.53 15.46 -19.30
CA ALA A 120 -2.41 15.25 -18.15
C ALA A 120 -2.02 14.02 -17.31
N GLY A 121 -1.54 12.94 -17.95
CA GLY A 121 -1.14 11.74 -17.22
C GLY A 121 0.23 11.80 -16.57
N ALA A 122 1.15 12.54 -17.21
CA ALA A 122 2.39 12.91 -16.57
C ALA A 122 2.13 13.74 -15.29
N GLU A 123 1.19 14.68 -15.36
CA GLU A 123 0.81 15.51 -14.21
C GLU A 123 0.27 14.69 -13.03
N VAL A 124 -0.59 13.70 -13.24
CA VAL A 124 -1.07 12.79 -12.17
C VAL A 124 0.09 12.03 -11.51
N SER A 125 1.02 11.50 -12.32
CA SER A 125 2.17 10.75 -11.77
C SER A 125 3.09 11.64 -10.93
N VAL A 126 3.35 12.87 -11.40
CA VAL A 126 4.12 13.88 -10.67
C VAL A 126 3.39 14.28 -9.38
N ALA A 127 2.07 14.45 -9.43
CA ALA A 127 1.26 14.78 -8.25
C ALA A 127 1.29 13.67 -7.19
N LEU A 128 1.21 12.40 -7.58
CA LEU A 128 1.37 11.29 -6.63
C LEU A 128 2.77 11.25 -6.03
N CYS A 129 3.83 11.50 -6.82
CA CYS A 129 5.20 11.56 -6.30
C CYS A 129 5.39 12.72 -5.31
N HIS A 130 4.83 13.90 -5.62
CA HIS A 130 4.79 15.04 -4.71
C HIS A 130 4.07 14.66 -3.42
N GLY A 131 2.86 14.11 -3.51
CA GLY A 131 2.05 13.75 -2.34
C GLY A 131 2.73 12.72 -1.45
N LEU A 132 3.34 11.67 -2.03
CA LEU A 132 4.09 10.65 -1.29
C LEU A 132 5.22 11.26 -0.45
N TRP A 133 6.13 11.98 -1.10
CA TRP A 133 7.28 12.58 -0.41
C TRP A 133 6.85 13.67 0.56
N ARG A 134 5.91 14.54 0.15
CA ARG A 134 5.47 15.66 0.98
C ARG A 134 4.74 15.18 2.23
N TYR A 135 3.86 14.18 2.08
CA TYR A 135 3.15 13.61 3.22
C TYR A 135 4.09 12.87 4.18
N ALA A 136 5.05 12.10 3.67
CA ALA A 136 6.09 11.48 4.48
C ALA A 136 6.90 12.53 5.26
N ARG A 137 7.27 13.64 4.61
CA ARG A 137 7.97 14.76 5.26
C ARG A 137 7.12 15.44 6.34
N ASN A 138 5.85 15.69 6.07
CA ASN A 138 4.94 16.29 7.05
C ASN A 138 4.80 15.39 8.30
N CYS A 139 4.97 14.07 8.15
CA CYS A 139 4.95 13.10 9.24
C CYS A 139 6.33 12.81 9.85
N ASP A 140 7.35 13.61 9.53
CA ASP A 140 8.74 13.45 10.00
C ASP A 140 9.35 12.06 9.71
N VAL A 141 8.94 11.44 8.60
CA VAL A 141 9.43 10.12 8.19
C VAL A 141 10.82 10.27 7.56
N PRO A 142 11.86 9.55 8.06
CA PRO A 142 13.24 9.74 7.59
C PRO A 142 13.49 9.18 6.19
N GLY A 143 12.72 8.17 5.76
CA GLY A 143 12.87 7.57 4.45
C GLY A 143 11.71 6.66 4.06
N LEU A 144 11.66 6.38 2.77
CA LEU A 144 10.68 5.49 2.15
C LEU A 144 11.38 4.30 1.50
N VAL A 145 10.74 3.14 1.49
CA VAL A 145 11.17 1.95 0.76
C VAL A 145 10.08 1.48 -0.20
N THR A 146 10.46 0.79 -1.27
CA THR A 146 9.52 0.26 -2.26
C THR A 146 10.16 -0.87 -3.06
N ILE A 147 9.35 -1.74 -3.65
CA ILE A 147 9.75 -2.63 -4.74
C ILE A 147 9.06 -2.13 -6.00
N VAL A 148 9.84 -1.68 -6.98
CA VAL A 148 9.29 -1.01 -8.16
C VAL A 148 9.66 -1.74 -9.45
N ASP A 149 8.66 -1.92 -10.32
CA ASP A 149 8.88 -2.43 -11.68
C ASP A 149 9.89 -1.55 -12.44
N ASP A 150 10.81 -2.17 -13.16
CA ASP A 150 11.93 -1.47 -13.80
C ASP A 150 11.48 -0.45 -14.86
N ARG A 151 10.31 -0.64 -15.50
CA ARG A 151 9.76 0.35 -16.45
C ARG A 151 9.27 1.57 -15.68
N VAL A 152 8.55 1.36 -14.58
CA VAL A 152 8.07 2.44 -13.70
C VAL A 152 9.25 3.18 -13.08
N ARG A 153 10.28 2.45 -12.60
CA ARG A 153 11.51 3.05 -12.06
C ARG A 153 12.21 3.94 -13.07
N ARG A 154 12.29 3.55 -14.35
CA ARG A 154 12.86 4.41 -15.41
C ARG A 154 12.06 5.70 -15.60
N LEU A 155 10.73 5.64 -15.53
CA LEU A 155 9.87 6.81 -15.61
C LEU A 155 10.06 7.74 -14.39
N LEU A 156 10.08 7.18 -13.18
CA LEU A 156 10.34 7.92 -11.95
C LEU A 156 11.71 8.63 -11.99
N ARG A 157 12.74 7.92 -12.44
CA ARG A 157 14.08 8.51 -12.65
C ARG A 157 14.05 9.62 -13.69
N ALA A 158 13.34 9.43 -14.80
CA ALA A 158 13.19 10.47 -15.82
C ALA A 158 12.50 11.72 -15.26
N MET A 159 11.55 11.56 -14.33
CA MET A 159 10.90 12.66 -13.60
C MET A 159 11.78 13.28 -12.51
N GLY A 160 12.95 12.72 -12.21
CA GLY A 160 13.85 13.23 -11.16
C GLY A 160 13.50 12.75 -9.76
N VAL A 161 12.64 11.74 -9.62
CA VAL A 161 12.30 11.15 -8.31
C VAL A 161 13.45 10.25 -7.85
N PRO A 162 14.06 10.50 -6.68
CA PRO A 162 15.32 9.88 -6.26
C PRO A 162 15.12 8.52 -5.58
N TRP A 163 14.60 7.55 -6.33
CA TRP A 163 14.57 6.15 -5.90
C TRP A 163 15.90 5.48 -6.22
N HIS A 164 16.69 5.24 -5.17
CA HIS A 164 17.98 4.57 -5.25
C HIS A 164 17.81 3.08 -4.97
N PRO A 165 18.39 2.16 -5.75
CA PRO A 165 18.38 0.74 -5.38
C PRO A 165 18.94 0.52 -3.98
N MET A 166 18.32 -0.36 -3.20
CA MET A 166 18.91 -0.79 -1.94
C MET A 166 20.27 -1.45 -2.20
N VAL A 167 21.22 -1.31 -1.28
CA VAL A 167 22.53 -1.94 -1.41
C VAL A 167 22.38 -3.46 -1.54
N GLY A 168 22.98 -4.03 -2.59
CA GLY A 168 22.88 -5.45 -2.92
C GLY A 168 21.64 -5.83 -3.75
N ALA A 169 20.69 -4.92 -3.96
CA ALA A 169 19.50 -5.20 -4.74
C ALA A 169 19.80 -5.28 -6.25
N ALA A 170 19.21 -6.29 -6.89
CA ALA A 170 19.19 -6.44 -8.35
C ALA A 170 17.74 -6.64 -8.83
N SER A 171 17.47 -6.37 -10.10
CA SER A 171 16.15 -6.60 -10.69
C SER A 171 15.79 -8.09 -10.68
N ARG A 172 14.61 -8.44 -10.17
CA ARG A 172 14.08 -9.82 -10.14
C ARG A 172 12.59 -9.86 -10.50
N PRO A 173 12.06 -10.99 -11.01
CA PRO A 173 10.61 -11.16 -11.14
C PRO A 173 9.91 -11.08 -9.78
N TYR A 174 8.78 -10.41 -9.71
CA TYR A 174 8.03 -10.20 -8.46
C TYR A 174 6.58 -9.78 -8.76
N LEU A 175 5.61 -10.45 -8.13
CA LEU A 175 4.15 -10.17 -8.25
C LEU A 175 3.67 -9.90 -9.69
N GLY A 176 4.06 -10.78 -10.61
CA GLY A 176 3.69 -10.69 -12.05
C GLY A 176 4.53 -9.72 -12.88
N SER A 177 5.34 -8.85 -12.26
CA SER A 177 6.37 -8.08 -12.98
C SER A 177 7.54 -9.00 -13.36
N PRO A 178 8.06 -8.92 -14.60
CA PRO A 178 9.24 -9.69 -15.01
C PRO A 178 10.54 -9.15 -14.39
N ALA A 179 10.56 -7.90 -13.93
CA ALA A 179 11.74 -7.25 -13.36
C ALA A 179 11.33 -6.08 -12.47
N SER A 180 11.54 -6.24 -11.17
CA SER A 180 11.35 -5.22 -10.13
C SER A 180 12.62 -5.07 -9.29
N THR A 181 12.89 -3.84 -8.85
CA THR A 181 14.06 -3.49 -8.05
C THR A 181 13.62 -2.92 -6.70
N PRO A 182 14.09 -3.48 -5.57
CA PRO A 182 14.00 -2.85 -4.26
C PRO A 182 14.75 -1.53 -4.20
N CYS A 183 14.07 -0.47 -3.79
CA CYS A 183 14.58 0.89 -3.75
C CYS A 183 14.30 1.57 -2.41
N VAL A 184 15.10 2.59 -2.13
CA VAL A 184 15.03 3.47 -0.97
C VAL A 184 15.08 4.93 -1.43
N LEU A 185 14.37 5.79 -0.70
CA LEU A 185 14.41 7.24 -0.83
C LEU A 185 14.68 7.84 0.55
N VAL A 186 15.72 8.66 0.67
CA VAL A 186 16.07 9.38 1.90
C VAL A 186 15.37 10.73 1.90
N ALA A 187 14.45 10.94 2.83
CA ALA A 187 13.53 12.10 2.79
C ALA A 187 14.26 13.44 2.88
N GLN A 188 15.34 13.50 3.66
CA GLN A 188 16.15 14.71 3.86
C GLN A 188 16.86 15.17 2.58
N MET A 189 17.27 14.24 1.70
CA MET A 189 18.00 14.55 0.47
C MET A 189 17.07 14.77 -0.73
N ALA A 190 15.83 14.26 -0.64
CA ALA A 190 14.94 14.14 -1.79
C ALA A 190 14.62 15.48 -2.48
N GLU A 191 14.39 16.55 -1.73
CA GLU A 191 14.07 17.87 -2.30
C GLU A 191 15.21 18.44 -3.14
N GLU A 192 16.43 18.40 -2.61
CA GLU A 192 17.61 18.91 -3.30
C GLU A 192 17.91 18.06 -4.53
N GLU A 193 17.78 16.73 -4.43
CA GLU A 193 17.96 15.83 -5.55
C GLU A 193 16.92 16.03 -6.65
N MET A 194 15.64 16.14 -6.30
CA MET A 194 14.55 16.42 -7.26
C MET A 194 14.80 17.75 -7.98
N SER A 195 15.13 18.80 -7.22
CA SER A 195 15.38 20.14 -7.77
C SER A 195 16.58 20.16 -8.71
N ARG A 196 17.65 19.42 -8.38
CA ARG A 196 18.84 19.30 -9.21
C ARG A 196 18.60 18.46 -10.46
N ALA A 197 17.86 17.35 -10.34
CA ALA A 197 17.65 16.40 -11.42
C ALA A 197 16.68 16.94 -12.49
N ARG A 198 15.60 17.62 -12.07
CA ARG A 198 14.58 18.18 -12.96
C ARG A 198 14.12 19.57 -12.49
N PRO A 199 14.92 20.63 -12.72
CA PRO A 199 14.55 21.99 -12.35
C PRO A 199 13.21 22.46 -12.93
N ASP A 200 12.85 21.94 -14.11
CA ASP A 200 11.60 22.25 -14.80
C ASP A 200 10.37 21.59 -14.16
N LEU A 201 10.54 20.45 -13.48
CA LEU A 201 9.47 19.77 -12.73
C LEU A 201 9.49 20.10 -11.24
N ALA A 202 10.55 20.71 -10.72
CA ALA A 202 10.71 21.05 -9.31
C ALA A 202 9.53 21.84 -8.74
N PRO A 203 8.93 22.85 -9.42
CA PRO A 203 7.73 23.53 -8.92
C PRO A 203 6.58 22.58 -8.61
N ALA A 204 6.38 21.56 -9.46
CA ALA A 204 5.33 20.56 -9.28
C ALA A 204 5.72 19.50 -8.23
N LEU A 205 6.92 18.92 -8.33
CA LEU A 205 7.39 17.84 -7.44
C LEU A 205 7.62 18.30 -6.00
N VAL A 206 8.18 19.50 -5.81
CA VAL A 206 8.58 19.99 -4.48
C VAL A 206 7.50 20.88 -3.88
N HIS A 207 6.91 21.77 -4.67
CA HIS A 207 5.99 22.79 -4.18
C HIS A 207 4.52 22.51 -4.49
N GLY A 208 4.21 21.41 -5.19
CA GLY A 208 2.82 21.04 -5.51
C GLY A 208 2.15 21.99 -6.49
N MET A 209 2.92 22.72 -7.31
CA MET A 209 2.40 23.67 -8.29
C MET A 209 2.02 22.95 -9.59
N PHE A 210 0.77 22.51 -9.66
CA PHE A 210 0.20 21.87 -10.86
C PHE A 210 -0.69 22.84 -11.65
N ARG A 211 -0.93 22.53 -12.92
CA ARG A 211 -1.85 23.26 -13.80
C ARG A 211 -3.29 22.87 -13.56
N SER A 212 -3.54 21.57 -13.37
CA SER A 212 -4.90 21.01 -13.35
C SER A 212 -5.31 20.41 -12.00
N ILE A 213 -4.34 20.20 -11.11
CA ILE A 213 -4.53 19.52 -9.82
C ILE A 213 -4.34 20.52 -8.69
N THR A 214 -5.33 20.63 -7.82
CA THR A 214 -5.25 21.47 -6.63
C THR A 214 -4.63 20.69 -5.47
N VAL A 215 -3.89 21.39 -4.61
CA VAL A 215 -3.32 20.84 -3.38
C VAL A 215 -3.64 21.80 -2.25
N ASP A 216 -4.49 21.38 -1.32
CA ASP A 216 -4.65 22.08 -0.04
C ASP A 216 -3.63 21.51 0.96
N PRO A 217 -2.83 22.33 1.67
CA PRO A 217 -1.97 21.83 2.74
C PRO A 217 -2.69 20.96 3.78
N ALA A 218 -3.96 21.24 4.08
CA ALA A 218 -4.77 20.42 4.97
C ALA A 218 -5.04 19.02 4.40
N ASP A 219 -5.05 18.89 3.07
CA ASP A 219 -5.29 17.63 2.40
C ASP A 219 -4.10 16.65 2.52
N LEU A 220 -2.91 17.14 2.90
CA LEU A 220 -1.69 16.38 3.16
C LEU A 220 -1.22 16.49 4.63
N ALA A 221 -2.11 16.87 5.55
CA ALA A 221 -1.78 17.03 6.96
C ALA A 221 -1.42 15.67 7.61
N PRO A 222 -0.52 15.62 8.61
CA PRO A 222 -0.06 14.36 9.23
C PRO A 222 -1.15 13.51 9.87
N SER A 223 -2.24 14.14 10.32
CA SER A 223 -3.39 13.46 10.91
C SER A 223 -4.29 12.79 9.88
N ARG A 224 -4.05 12.98 8.58
CA ARG A 224 -4.96 12.49 7.55
C ARG A 224 -4.74 11.00 7.24
N GLY A 225 -5.82 10.32 6.86
CA GLY A 225 -5.86 8.89 6.59
C GLY A 225 -5.68 8.00 7.81
N THR A 226 -5.52 8.58 9.01
CA THR A 226 -5.48 7.80 10.25
C THR A 226 -6.83 7.15 10.49
N VAL A 227 -6.83 5.82 10.55
CA VAL A 227 -7.97 5.06 11.04
C VAL A 227 -7.92 5.17 12.55
N VAL A 228 -8.77 6.01 13.14
CA VAL A 228 -9.05 5.89 14.57
C VAL A 228 -9.74 4.53 14.73
N PRO A 229 -9.24 3.63 15.59
CA PRO A 229 -9.98 2.42 15.92
C PRO A 229 -11.37 2.86 16.37
N GLN A 230 -12.41 2.44 15.67
CA GLN A 230 -13.74 2.56 16.24
C GLN A 230 -13.69 1.79 17.56
N ALA A 231 -13.90 2.49 18.67
CA ALA A 231 -14.12 1.82 19.94
C ALA A 231 -15.20 0.78 19.71
N GLU A 232 -14.89 -0.49 19.98
CA GLU A 232 -15.92 -1.52 19.99
C GLU A 232 -17.08 -1.00 20.84
N PRO A 233 -18.34 -1.03 20.35
CA PRO A 233 -19.46 -0.65 21.18
C PRO A 233 -19.41 -1.51 22.44
N ALA A 234 -19.20 -0.84 23.58
CA ALA A 234 -19.07 -1.47 24.88
C ALA A 234 -20.14 -2.55 25.05
N ASP A 235 -19.68 -3.74 25.45
CA ASP A 235 -20.45 -4.93 25.78
C ASP A 235 -21.94 -4.64 26.00
N ARG A 236 -22.77 -5.08 25.04
CA ARG A 236 -24.15 -5.37 25.38
C ARG A 236 -24.12 -6.47 26.44
N PRO A 237 -24.71 -6.29 27.63
CA PRO A 237 -24.74 -7.34 28.62
C PRO A 237 -25.37 -8.58 28.01
N SER A 238 -24.61 -9.68 28.01
CA SER A 238 -25.04 -10.99 27.53
C SER A 238 -26.29 -11.41 28.31
N LEU A 239 -27.44 -11.45 27.64
CA LEU A 239 -28.62 -12.11 28.19
C LEU A 239 -28.29 -13.61 28.39
N PRO A 240 -28.68 -14.21 29.52
CA PRO A 240 -28.38 -15.62 29.77
C PRO A 240 -29.01 -16.52 28.70
N PRO A 241 -28.37 -17.64 28.35
CA PRO A 241 -28.84 -18.49 27.26
C PRO A 241 -30.25 -19.02 27.55
N ARG A 242 -31.17 -18.72 26.63
CA ARG A 242 -32.50 -19.34 26.59
C ARG A 242 -32.32 -20.84 26.38
N ARG A 243 -32.85 -21.66 27.30
CA ARG A 243 -32.98 -23.11 27.10
C ARG A 243 -33.84 -23.35 25.87
N ASP A 244 -33.23 -23.88 24.82
CA ASP A 244 -33.95 -24.38 23.66
C ASP A 244 -34.45 -25.80 23.97
N THR A 245 -35.76 -25.93 24.19
CA THR A 245 -36.46 -27.20 24.30
C THR A 245 -37.19 -27.46 23.00
N THR A 246 -36.46 -27.69 21.90
CA THR A 246 -37.06 -28.23 20.69
C THR A 246 -36.22 -29.39 20.17
N GLY A 247 -36.86 -30.55 20.13
CA GLY A 247 -36.22 -31.84 19.97
C GLY A 247 -35.69 -32.06 18.57
N TRP A 248 -34.47 -32.59 18.52
CA TRP A 248 -33.96 -33.32 17.37
C TRP A 248 -33.23 -34.56 17.87
N ARG A 249 -33.74 -35.74 17.48
CA ARG A 249 -33.11 -37.05 17.77
C ARG A 249 -32.31 -37.48 16.55
N PRO A 250 -31.05 -37.91 16.71
CA PRO A 250 -30.25 -38.43 15.61
C PRO A 250 -30.73 -39.84 15.19
N PRO A 251 -30.61 -40.22 13.89
CA PRO A 251 -30.97 -41.55 13.43
C PRO A 251 -29.99 -42.61 13.92
N THR A 252 -30.55 -43.72 14.41
CA THR A 252 -29.88 -44.95 14.82
C THR A 252 -29.12 -45.58 13.65
N SER A 253 -27.79 -45.66 13.74
CA SER A 253 -27.00 -46.57 12.94
C SER A 253 -27.18 -48.01 13.46
N ARG A 254 -27.89 -48.83 12.70
CA ARG A 254 -27.81 -50.29 12.81
C ARG A 254 -26.35 -50.70 12.55
N ARG A 255 -25.68 -51.22 13.57
CA ARG A 255 -24.52 -52.10 13.38
C ARG A 255 -24.75 -53.38 14.16
N THR A 256 -24.77 -54.44 13.38
CA THR A 256 -24.98 -55.84 13.66
C THR A 256 -24.25 -56.33 14.91
N GLU A 257 -25.01 -57.00 15.77
CA GLU A 257 -24.54 -57.87 16.83
C GLU A 257 -23.64 -58.97 16.27
N LEU A 258 -22.45 -59.14 16.83
CA LEU A 258 -21.74 -60.41 16.83
C LEU A 258 -21.40 -60.75 18.28
N PHE A 259 -22.35 -61.47 18.85
CA PHE A 259 -22.31 -62.40 19.97
C PHE A 259 -20.98 -62.56 20.71
N ALA A 260 -21.02 -62.23 22.00
CA ALA A 260 -20.37 -63.04 23.02
C ALA A 260 -21.33 -64.16 23.44
N ASN A 261 -20.85 -65.40 23.51
CA ASN A 261 -20.97 -66.16 24.77
C ASN A 261 -20.02 -67.38 24.82
N PRO A 262 -19.58 -67.78 26.03
CA PRO A 262 -18.60 -68.84 26.32
C PRO A 262 -19.34 -70.16 26.65
N PRO A 263 -18.81 -71.14 27.44
CA PRO A 263 -17.46 -71.66 27.71
C PRO A 263 -17.34 -73.17 27.36
N GLY A 264 -16.18 -73.79 27.61
CA GLY A 264 -16.11 -75.22 27.96
C GLY A 264 -14.98 -76.02 27.32
N ALA A 265 -14.45 -76.95 28.12
CA ALA A 265 -13.61 -78.08 27.70
C ALA A 265 -14.26 -78.95 26.62
#